data_AF-A0A318VU50-F1
#
_entry.id   AF-A0A318VU50-F1
#
_cell.length_a   1.000
_cell.length_b   1.000
_cell.length_c   1.000
_cell.angle_alpha   90.00
_cell.angle_beta   90.00
_cell.angle_gamma   90.00
#
_symmetry.space_group_name_H-M   'P 1'
#
loop_
_entity.id
_entity.type
_entity.pdbx_description
1 polymer ?
#
loop_
_entity_poly.entity_id
_entity_poly.type
_entity_poly.pdbx_seq_one_letter_code
_entity_poly.pdbx_strand_id
1 'polypeptide(L)'
;MSLSDRLNTLRRQAGVTPERRTADEVVRDGAGPSGSAPGGSEAGPADAAGGTAPGIESGQETGSMTDASADPGGASGNEGSVREGRAPATGQGESPQRARALAELRERIRRMGAAPKQPSAQDVRHSAVSPADGKSDGATAPTAIPNGPAVSVDELAERLGGSRIGEHVILLDRELPPGHEHGRLALGEALESAWPFWEAGERVGFIDTETTGLAGGAGTVAFLVGLATPTGEGLRLRQWLMTAFAGEAAMLESVDAALAGCERLVSYNGKTFDLPLLRDRRRMQRRNDPADSAHTDFLHPVRALYGHAWPDCRLRTAEERLLGLQRTDDLPGSDAPWAWQAYLRFGQADLLQRVVRHNADDIFSLAVLGPALAGVLADPPAQLASPEGAARLLHRLRGPVEARRLLQQCEQRLNPAGRLWLAREWRRAGVWERAVALWQSLAEQGHPEAIEALAKYHEHQRRDPATALEWARRLPDSAAARARCARLVQRLGRDAGLLADASPDSAPDRPEGWPPTG
;
A
#
# COMPACT_ATOMS: atom_id res chain seq x y z
N MET A 1 -30.44 -25.28 2.88
CA MET A 1 -29.49 -25.63 1.81
C MET A 1 -28.56 -24.44 1.64
N SER A 2 -27.26 -24.59 1.88
CA SER A 2 -26.35 -23.43 1.92
C SER A 2 -26.13 -22.85 0.51
N LEU A 3 -25.72 -21.58 0.44
CA LEU A 3 -25.36 -20.88 -0.80
C LEU A 3 -24.33 -21.66 -1.63
N SER A 4 -23.36 -22.25 -0.93
CA SER A 4 -22.32 -23.10 -1.49
C SER A 4 -22.90 -24.37 -2.10
N ASP A 5 -23.95 -24.95 -1.50
CA ASP A 5 -24.62 -26.14 -2.04
C ASP A 5 -25.42 -25.83 -3.31
N ARG A 6 -26.08 -24.66 -3.39
CA ARG A 6 -26.79 -24.23 -4.60
C ARG A 6 -25.82 -23.94 -5.75
N LEU A 7 -24.72 -23.23 -5.48
CA LEU A 7 -23.66 -22.96 -6.47
C LEU A 7 -22.97 -24.25 -6.93
N ASN A 8 -22.68 -25.18 -6.01
CA ASN A 8 -22.11 -26.48 -6.35
C ASN A 8 -23.09 -27.36 -7.14
N THR A 9 -24.39 -27.25 -6.88
CA THR A 9 -25.43 -27.96 -7.66
C THR A 9 -25.52 -27.43 -9.08
N LEU A 10 -25.55 -26.10 -9.26
CA LEU A 10 -25.56 -25.45 -10.57
C LEU A 10 -24.26 -25.70 -11.36
N ARG A 11 -23.10 -25.71 -10.70
CA ARG A 11 -21.80 -26.08 -11.30
C ARG A 11 -21.76 -27.52 -11.79
N ARG A 12 -22.30 -28.46 -11.00
CA ARG A 12 -22.42 -29.88 -11.39
C ARG A 12 -23.38 -30.07 -12.57
N GLN A 13 -24.50 -29.35 -12.59
CA GLN A 13 -25.45 -29.35 -13.72
C GLN A 13 -24.82 -28.78 -15.01
N ALA A 14 -23.85 -27.88 -14.90
CA ALA A 14 -23.09 -27.30 -16.02
C ALA A 14 -21.80 -28.06 -16.39
N GLY A 15 -21.54 -29.23 -15.80
CA GLY A 15 -20.39 -30.08 -16.14
C GLY A 15 -19.04 -29.65 -15.54
N VAL A 16 -19.03 -28.80 -14.50
CA VAL A 16 -17.80 -28.36 -13.82
C VAL A 16 -17.77 -28.95 -12.41
N THR A 17 -16.90 -29.92 -12.15
CA THR A 17 -16.70 -30.52 -10.82
C THR A 17 -15.83 -29.61 -9.94
N PRO A 18 -16.26 -29.25 -8.73
CA PRO A 18 -15.41 -28.52 -7.78
C PRO A 18 -14.40 -29.46 -7.12
N GLU A 19 -13.16 -29.01 -6.96
CA GLU A 19 -12.17 -29.65 -6.09
C GLU A 19 -12.69 -29.64 -4.64
N ARG A 20 -12.77 -30.83 -4.03
CA ARG A 20 -13.03 -30.96 -2.59
C ARG A 20 -11.83 -30.39 -1.82
N ARG A 21 -12.07 -29.38 -0.98
CA ARG A 21 -11.24 -29.17 0.21
C ARG A 21 -11.66 -30.21 1.24
N THR A 22 -10.73 -31.05 1.65
CA THR A 22 -10.91 -31.98 2.76
C THR A 22 -10.86 -31.20 4.08
N ALA A 23 -11.90 -31.36 4.89
CA ALA A 23 -11.92 -31.09 6.31
C ALA A 23 -11.73 -32.41 7.05
N ASP A 24 -10.79 -32.43 8.00
CA ASP A 24 -10.64 -33.26 9.22
C ASP A 24 -9.19 -33.00 9.69
N GLU A 25 -8.88 -32.67 10.95
CA GLU A 25 -9.32 -33.31 12.21
C GLU A 25 -9.67 -32.31 13.33
N VAL A 26 -10.73 -32.64 14.06
CA VAL A 26 -11.11 -32.16 15.40
C VAL A 26 -10.81 -33.27 16.41
N VAL A 27 -10.57 -32.90 17.69
CA VAL A 27 -10.73 -33.63 18.99
C VAL A 27 -9.45 -33.47 19.83
N ARG A 28 -9.39 -33.12 21.14
CA ARG A 28 -10.28 -32.83 22.30
C ARG A 28 -9.35 -32.24 23.40
N ASP A 29 -9.72 -31.36 24.34
CA ASP A 29 -10.53 -31.45 25.59
C ASP A 29 -10.54 -30.00 26.17
N GLY A 30 -11.44 -29.46 27.01
CA GLY A 30 -12.51 -29.96 27.87
C GLY A 30 -12.66 -28.97 29.06
N ALA A 31 -13.89 -28.81 29.57
CA ALA A 31 -14.31 -28.22 30.86
C ALA A 31 -14.58 -26.70 31.01
N GLY A 32 -15.86 -26.35 31.20
CA GLY A 32 -16.31 -25.23 32.06
C GLY A 32 -16.32 -25.63 33.56
N PRO A 33 -17.03 -24.95 34.50
CA PRO A 33 -18.29 -24.20 34.31
C PRO A 33 -18.52 -22.92 35.18
N SER A 34 -19.71 -22.30 34.98
CA SER A 34 -20.52 -21.48 35.93
C SER A 34 -20.03 -20.07 36.31
N GLY A 35 -20.85 -19.03 36.49
CA GLY A 35 -22.31 -18.87 36.44
C GLY A 35 -22.75 -17.43 36.80
N SER A 36 -24.05 -17.16 36.59
CA SER A 36 -24.90 -16.23 37.35
C SER A 36 -24.81 -14.69 37.16
N ALA A 37 -25.87 -14.14 36.57
CA ALA A 37 -26.45 -12.80 36.82
C ALA A 37 -27.27 -12.82 38.16
N PRO A 38 -28.04 -11.79 38.64
CA PRO A 38 -28.54 -10.57 37.97
C PRO A 38 -28.74 -9.28 38.84
N GLY A 39 -29.31 -8.23 38.22
CA GLY A 39 -30.06 -7.12 38.85
C GLY A 39 -29.29 -5.80 38.98
N GLY A 40 -29.81 -4.60 38.70
CA GLY A 40 -31.12 -4.09 38.32
C GLY A 40 -31.07 -2.54 38.31
N SER A 41 -31.96 -1.88 37.55
CA SER A 41 -32.73 -0.65 37.88
C SER A 41 -31.98 0.61 38.40
N GLU A 42 -32.22 1.87 38.01
CA GLU A 42 -33.41 2.58 37.54
C GLU A 42 -33.04 4.06 37.26
N ALA A 43 -33.81 4.72 36.39
CA ALA A 43 -34.24 6.14 36.39
C ALA A 43 -33.25 7.35 36.37
N GLY A 44 -33.49 8.26 35.41
CA GLY A 44 -33.05 9.68 35.40
C GLY A 44 -33.87 10.57 36.36
N PRO A 45 -34.11 11.89 36.11
CA PRO A 45 -33.77 12.71 34.93
C PRO A 45 -33.31 14.18 35.23
N ALA A 46 -33.10 14.92 34.12
CA ALA A 46 -33.49 16.31 33.81
C ALA A 46 -32.80 17.57 34.40
N ASP A 47 -32.77 18.56 33.49
CA ASP A 47 -32.73 20.03 33.61
C ASP A 47 -31.39 20.74 33.88
N ALA A 48 -31.10 21.94 33.37
CA ALA A 48 -31.58 22.79 32.27
C ALA A 48 -30.71 24.08 32.27
N ALA A 49 -30.66 24.75 31.11
CA ALA A 49 -30.63 26.22 30.94
C ALA A 49 -29.33 27.06 31.00
N GLY A 50 -29.27 28.00 30.03
CA GLY A 50 -28.62 29.34 30.09
C GLY A 50 -27.31 29.44 29.30
N GLY A 51 -27.28 30.02 28.10
CA GLY A 51 -27.23 31.48 27.84
C GLY A 51 -25.78 31.99 28.06
N THR A 52 -25.10 32.76 27.22
CA THR A 52 -25.49 33.86 26.32
C THR A 52 -24.20 34.28 25.56
N ALA A 53 -24.30 34.69 24.30
CA ALA A 53 -23.27 35.49 23.61
C ALA A 53 -23.38 36.98 24.04
N PRO A 54 -22.32 37.80 23.92
CA PRO A 54 -22.00 38.54 22.68
C PRO A 54 -20.47 38.57 22.41
N GLY A 55 -19.88 38.87 21.24
CA GLY A 55 -20.17 39.88 20.22
C GLY A 55 -19.37 41.17 20.51
N ILE A 56 -18.37 41.51 19.67
CA ILE A 56 -17.99 42.86 19.17
C ILE A 56 -16.50 42.99 18.72
N GLU A 57 -16.36 43.44 17.46
CA GLU A 57 -15.39 44.38 16.80
C GLU A 57 -13.85 44.20 16.94
N SER A 58 -13.10 44.08 15.83
CA SER A 58 -12.67 45.08 14.81
C SER A 58 -11.37 45.82 15.19
N GLY A 59 -10.42 45.91 14.25
CA GLY A 59 -9.22 46.75 14.40
C GLY A 59 -8.16 46.49 13.32
N GLN A 60 -8.11 47.38 12.31
CA GLN A 60 -6.96 47.62 11.42
C GLN A 60 -5.91 48.50 12.14
N GLU A 61 -4.63 48.40 11.73
CA GLU A 61 -3.58 49.46 11.62
C GLU A 61 -2.22 48.75 11.41
N THR A 62 -1.52 48.81 10.26
CA THR A 62 -0.63 49.84 9.68
C THR A 62 0.69 50.16 10.41
N GLY A 63 1.80 50.05 9.65
CA GLY A 63 3.10 50.73 9.84
C GLY A 63 4.21 49.86 10.47
N SER A 64 5.50 49.94 10.12
CA SER A 64 6.27 50.63 9.07
C SER A 64 7.74 50.14 9.15
N MET A 65 8.52 50.40 8.08
CA MET A 65 9.97 50.76 8.02
C MET A 65 11.08 49.84 8.58
N THR A 66 11.94 49.32 7.67
CA THR A 66 13.40 49.63 7.44
C THR A 66 14.40 49.03 8.47
N ASP A 67 15.62 48.56 8.19
CA ASP A 67 16.55 48.78 7.08
C ASP A 67 17.71 47.75 7.10
N ALA A 68 18.41 47.64 5.95
CA ALA A 68 19.84 47.37 5.69
C ALA A 68 20.60 46.23 6.45
N SER A 69 21.39 45.36 5.81
CA SER A 69 22.55 45.66 4.95
C SER A 69 23.18 44.32 4.46
N ALA A 70 23.42 44.15 3.14
CA ALA A 70 24.73 44.27 2.45
C ALA A 70 25.61 42.98 2.59
N ASP A 71 26.24 42.35 1.58
CA ASP A 71 26.52 42.60 0.15
C ASP A 71 27.17 41.29 -0.44
N PRO A 72 27.89 41.23 -1.59
CA PRO A 72 27.37 40.76 -2.89
C PRO A 72 28.22 39.67 -3.62
N GLY A 73 27.81 39.36 -4.86
CA GLY A 73 28.71 38.98 -5.97
C GLY A 73 28.44 37.58 -6.52
N GLY A 74 28.19 37.35 -7.81
CA GLY A 74 28.22 38.23 -8.98
C GLY A 74 27.66 37.46 -10.19
N ALA A 75 27.08 38.22 -11.12
CA ALA A 75 26.38 37.75 -12.31
C ALA A 75 27.29 37.71 -13.55
N SER A 76 26.98 36.81 -14.47
CA SER A 76 26.96 37.02 -15.93
C SER A 76 26.23 35.80 -16.52
N GLY A 77 25.40 35.84 -17.56
CA GLY A 77 25.05 36.81 -18.58
C GLY A 77 24.62 35.93 -19.77
N ASN A 78 23.36 35.99 -20.20
CA ASN A 78 22.88 35.18 -21.32
C ASN A 78 22.09 36.06 -22.28
N GLU A 79 22.69 36.37 -23.42
CA GLU A 79 22.00 36.88 -24.62
C GLU A 79 22.02 35.78 -25.69
N GLY A 80 20.88 35.67 -26.37
CA GLY A 80 20.60 34.60 -27.32
C GLY A 80 21.28 34.74 -28.67
N SER A 81 21.29 33.65 -29.42
CA SER A 81 21.53 33.63 -30.85
C SER A 81 21.03 32.31 -31.46
N VAL A 82 20.53 32.42 -32.68
CA VAL A 82 19.73 31.49 -33.46
C VAL A 82 20.58 30.87 -34.58
N ARG A 83 20.33 29.59 -34.92
CA ARG A 83 20.42 28.86 -36.22
C ARG A 83 21.28 27.59 -36.32
N GLU A 84 20.61 26.59 -36.93
CA GLU A 84 21.05 25.62 -37.96
C GLU A 84 21.94 24.39 -37.61
N GLY A 85 21.26 23.24 -37.57
CA GLY A 85 21.47 22.06 -38.43
C GLY A 85 22.87 21.44 -38.58
N ARG A 86 23.07 20.23 -38.01
CA ARG A 86 23.92 19.18 -38.61
C ARG A 86 23.56 17.76 -38.14
N ALA A 87 23.58 16.81 -39.09
CA ALA A 87 23.29 15.38 -38.95
C ALA A 87 24.32 14.61 -38.06
N PRO A 88 24.01 13.37 -37.61
CA PRO A 88 24.72 12.75 -36.49
C PRO A 88 26.00 12.01 -36.90
N ALA A 89 27.02 12.13 -36.05
CA ALA A 89 28.24 11.33 -36.13
C ALA A 89 28.04 9.96 -35.45
N THR A 90 28.50 8.94 -36.14
CA THR A 90 28.53 7.53 -35.74
C THR A 90 29.62 7.26 -34.69
N GLY A 91 29.28 6.42 -33.71
CA GLY A 91 30.22 5.52 -33.03
C GLY A 91 30.98 6.04 -31.82
N GLN A 92 30.45 5.77 -30.62
CA GLN A 92 31.27 5.48 -29.43
C GLN A 92 30.68 4.29 -28.67
N GLY A 93 31.57 3.42 -28.19
CA GLY A 93 31.34 2.02 -27.86
C GLY A 93 30.30 1.74 -26.78
N GLU A 94 29.53 0.68 -27.02
CA GLU A 94 28.57 0.15 -26.05
C GLU A 94 29.29 -0.39 -24.81
N SER A 95 28.78 -0.05 -23.62
CA SER A 95 29.32 -0.58 -22.37
C SER A 95 29.21 -2.11 -22.34
N PRO A 96 30.20 -2.84 -21.77
CA PRO A 96 30.21 -4.30 -21.74
C PRO A 96 28.95 -4.92 -21.11
N GLN A 97 28.30 -4.18 -20.20
CA GLN A 97 27.05 -4.57 -19.55
C GLN A 97 25.84 -4.48 -20.48
N ARG A 98 25.82 -3.47 -21.36
CA ARG A 98 24.74 -3.28 -22.35
C ARG A 98 24.85 -4.30 -23.49
N ALA A 99 26.08 -4.60 -23.92
CA ALA A 99 26.35 -5.67 -24.89
C ALA A 99 25.94 -7.05 -24.35
N ARG A 100 26.17 -7.34 -23.06
CA ARG A 100 25.69 -8.56 -22.39
C ARG A 100 24.17 -8.64 -22.32
N ALA A 101 23.51 -7.55 -21.91
CA ALA A 101 22.05 -7.49 -21.85
C ALA A 101 21.41 -7.64 -23.24
N LEU A 102 22.01 -7.06 -24.29
CA LEU A 102 21.58 -7.23 -25.68
C LEU A 102 21.84 -8.65 -26.21
N ALA A 103 22.93 -9.30 -25.80
CA ALA A 103 23.20 -10.69 -26.15
C ALA A 103 22.20 -11.65 -25.48
N GLU A 104 21.89 -11.44 -24.20
CA GLU A 104 20.87 -12.21 -23.47
C GLU A 104 19.46 -11.99 -24.03
N LEU A 105 19.13 -10.75 -24.40
CA LEU A 105 17.86 -10.42 -25.03
C LEU A 105 17.74 -11.04 -26.44
N ARG A 106 18.81 -10.99 -27.24
CA ARG A 106 18.85 -11.63 -28.57
C ARG A 106 18.73 -13.15 -28.48
N GLU A 107 19.35 -13.77 -27.50
CA GLU A 107 19.25 -15.22 -27.31
C GLU A 107 17.87 -15.64 -26.80
N ARG A 108 17.22 -14.78 -26.00
CA ARG A 108 15.84 -14.96 -25.56
C ARG A 108 14.83 -14.76 -26.70
N ILE A 109 15.06 -13.80 -27.60
CA ILE A 109 14.27 -13.62 -28.82
C ILE A 109 14.50 -14.77 -29.81
N ARG A 110 15.73 -15.29 -29.93
CA ARG A 110 16.03 -16.47 -30.76
C ARG A 110 15.32 -17.74 -30.24
N ARG A 111 15.16 -17.88 -28.92
CA ARG A 111 14.34 -18.94 -28.30
C ARG A 111 12.83 -18.75 -28.52
N MET A 112 12.36 -17.52 -28.70
CA MET A 112 10.96 -17.20 -29.01
C MET A 112 10.64 -17.22 -30.52
N GLY A 113 11.66 -17.19 -31.39
CA GLY A 113 11.53 -17.14 -32.84
C GLY A 113 11.54 -18.49 -33.57
N ALA A 114 11.59 -19.62 -32.85
CA ALA A 114 11.37 -20.92 -33.45
C ALA A 114 9.86 -21.12 -33.68
N ALA A 115 9.44 -21.04 -34.95
CA ALA A 115 8.06 -21.22 -35.36
C ALA A 115 7.46 -22.53 -34.77
N PRO A 116 6.25 -22.49 -34.18
CA PRO A 116 5.62 -23.71 -33.70
C PRO A 116 5.23 -24.57 -34.91
N LYS A 117 5.74 -25.81 -34.95
CA LYS A 117 5.18 -26.86 -35.81
C LYS A 117 3.72 -27.06 -35.44
N GLN A 118 2.84 -27.05 -36.43
CA GLN A 118 1.41 -27.36 -36.25
C GLN A 118 1.28 -28.75 -35.60
N PRO A 119 0.50 -28.89 -34.52
CA PRO A 119 0.23 -30.22 -33.96
C PRO A 119 -0.75 -30.95 -34.87
N SER A 120 -0.40 -32.19 -35.22
CA SER A 120 -1.31 -33.12 -35.86
C SER A 120 -2.37 -33.60 -34.86
N ALA A 121 -3.49 -34.12 -35.37
CA ALA A 121 -4.70 -34.50 -34.61
C ALA A 121 -4.53 -35.66 -33.61
N GLN A 122 -3.32 -35.93 -33.11
CA GLN A 122 -3.01 -36.99 -32.14
C GLN A 122 -2.40 -36.50 -30.82
N ASP A 123 -2.04 -35.22 -30.66
CA ASP A 123 -1.43 -34.73 -29.41
C ASP A 123 -2.42 -34.14 -28.37
N VAL A 124 -3.73 -34.25 -28.59
CA VAL A 124 -4.77 -33.92 -27.60
C VAL A 124 -5.29 -35.19 -26.92
N ARG A 125 -4.40 -36.02 -26.40
CA ARG A 125 -4.74 -37.12 -25.48
C ARG A 125 -3.54 -37.41 -24.61
N HIS A 126 -3.37 -36.68 -23.50
CA HIS A 126 -2.82 -37.17 -22.22
C HIS A 126 -2.69 -36.03 -21.20
N SER A 127 -3.73 -35.85 -20.40
CA SER A 127 -3.64 -35.60 -18.95
C SER A 127 -5.00 -35.94 -18.36
N ALA A 128 -5.22 -37.24 -18.23
CA ALA A 128 -6.31 -37.82 -17.46
C ALA A 128 -5.69 -38.89 -16.57
N VAL A 129 -5.79 -38.70 -15.26
CA VAL A 129 -5.56 -39.76 -14.27
C VAL A 129 -6.80 -40.63 -14.26
N SER A 130 -6.62 -41.95 -14.35
CA SER A 130 -7.69 -42.94 -14.41
C SER A 130 -8.32 -43.21 -13.04
N PRO A 131 -9.62 -43.56 -12.99
CA PRO A 131 -10.29 -44.05 -11.79
C PRO A 131 -10.15 -45.59 -11.66
N ALA A 132 -10.25 -46.10 -10.44
CA ALA A 132 -10.42 -47.52 -10.14
C ALA A 132 -11.88 -47.81 -9.73
N ASP A 133 -12.30 -49.04 -10.05
CA ASP A 133 -13.66 -49.57 -10.05
C ASP A 133 -14.46 -49.50 -8.74
N GLY A 134 -15.78 -49.33 -8.88
CA GLY A 134 -16.78 -49.57 -7.84
C GLY A 134 -18.21 -49.36 -8.36
N LYS A 135 -18.99 -50.45 -8.45
CA LYS A 135 -20.38 -50.50 -8.94
C LYS A 135 -21.42 -49.97 -7.92
N SER A 136 -22.56 -49.55 -8.49
CA SER A 136 -23.92 -49.42 -7.92
C SER A 136 -24.17 -48.17 -7.03
N ASP A 137 -25.31 -47.47 -7.05
CA ASP A 137 -26.65 -47.69 -7.63
C ASP A 137 -27.28 -46.37 -8.09
N GLY A 138 -28.28 -46.50 -8.97
CA GLY A 138 -28.93 -45.39 -9.66
C GLY A 138 -29.67 -44.40 -8.77
N ALA A 139 -29.48 -43.11 -9.09
CA ALA A 139 -30.47 -42.08 -8.86
C ALA A 139 -30.41 -41.13 -10.07
N THR A 140 -31.51 -41.07 -10.81
CA THR A 140 -31.73 -40.18 -11.96
C THR A 140 -31.42 -38.73 -11.58
N ALA A 141 -30.48 -38.11 -12.32
CA ALA A 141 -30.17 -36.68 -12.21
C ALA A 141 -31.39 -35.84 -12.64
N PRO A 142 -31.68 -34.70 -12.00
CA PRO A 142 -32.71 -33.80 -12.49
C PRO A 142 -32.23 -33.07 -13.74
N THR A 143 -32.82 -33.41 -14.89
CA THR A 143 -32.57 -32.89 -16.24
C THR A 143 -33.26 -31.54 -16.51
N ALA A 144 -33.20 -30.58 -15.57
CA ALA A 144 -33.88 -29.30 -15.74
C ALA A 144 -32.94 -28.12 -15.47
N ILE A 145 -32.46 -27.51 -16.57
CA ILE A 145 -32.05 -26.10 -16.59
C ILE A 145 -33.30 -25.29 -16.27
N PRO A 146 -33.28 -24.34 -15.32
CA PRO A 146 -34.42 -23.45 -15.12
C PRO A 146 -34.69 -22.69 -16.42
N ASN A 147 -35.75 -23.06 -17.12
CA ASN A 147 -36.29 -22.36 -18.29
C ASN A 147 -36.98 -21.07 -17.80
N GLY A 148 -36.18 -20.09 -17.39
CA GLY A 148 -36.63 -18.70 -17.29
C GLY A 148 -36.44 -18.01 -18.65
N PRO A 149 -37.32 -17.08 -19.06
CA PRO A 149 -37.05 -16.24 -20.22
C PRO A 149 -35.77 -15.43 -19.99
N ALA A 150 -34.98 -15.26 -21.04
CA ALA A 150 -33.80 -14.39 -20.98
C ALA A 150 -34.25 -12.97 -20.64
N VAL A 151 -33.76 -12.45 -19.51
CA VAL A 151 -34.06 -11.08 -19.04
C VAL A 151 -33.47 -10.10 -20.04
N SER A 152 -34.27 -9.14 -20.52
CA SER A 152 -33.77 -8.09 -21.41
C SER A 152 -32.76 -7.20 -20.69
N VAL A 153 -31.91 -6.48 -21.42
CA VAL A 153 -30.96 -5.53 -20.79
C VAL A 153 -31.71 -4.45 -20.01
N ASP A 154 -32.87 -4.01 -20.50
CA ASP A 154 -33.68 -2.98 -19.86
C ASP A 154 -34.35 -3.52 -18.58
N GLU A 155 -34.85 -4.76 -18.60
CA GLU A 155 -35.39 -5.42 -17.41
C GLU A 155 -34.30 -5.68 -16.36
N LEU A 156 -33.08 -6.05 -16.79
CA LEU A 156 -31.94 -6.18 -15.89
C LEU A 156 -31.56 -4.82 -15.27
N ALA A 157 -31.55 -3.75 -16.07
CA ALA A 157 -31.26 -2.40 -15.59
C ALA A 157 -32.27 -1.98 -14.51
N GLU A 158 -33.57 -2.19 -14.76
CA GLU A 158 -34.63 -1.91 -13.79
C GLU A 158 -34.46 -2.71 -12.49
N ARG A 159 -34.19 -4.02 -12.60
CA ARG A 159 -33.94 -4.89 -11.42
C ARG A 159 -32.74 -4.46 -10.59
N LEU A 160 -31.72 -3.91 -11.23
CA LEU A 160 -30.50 -3.41 -10.59
C LEU A 160 -30.64 -1.97 -10.09
N GLY A 161 -31.74 -1.28 -10.40
CA GLY A 161 -31.91 0.15 -10.11
C GLY A 161 -30.98 1.05 -10.93
N GLY A 162 -30.61 0.61 -12.13
CA GLY A 162 -29.75 1.33 -13.05
C GLY A 162 -30.47 1.78 -14.32
N SER A 163 -29.71 2.40 -15.22
CA SER A 163 -30.18 2.80 -16.54
C SER A 163 -29.20 2.35 -17.62
N ARG A 164 -29.73 2.10 -18.82
CA ARG A 164 -28.90 1.71 -19.96
C ARG A 164 -28.26 2.94 -20.59
N ILE A 165 -26.92 2.94 -20.71
CA ILE A 165 -26.15 4.07 -21.27
C ILE A 165 -25.48 3.74 -22.63
N GLY A 166 -25.75 2.55 -23.14
CA GLY A 166 -25.27 2.05 -24.43
C GLY A 166 -25.93 0.72 -24.74
N GLU A 167 -25.65 0.15 -25.91
CA GLU A 167 -26.36 -1.07 -26.33
C GLU A 167 -26.20 -2.23 -25.32
N HIS A 168 -25.02 -2.33 -24.69
CA HIS A 168 -24.67 -3.43 -23.79
C HIS A 168 -24.03 -2.96 -22.47
N VAL A 169 -24.44 -1.79 -21.96
CA VAL A 169 -23.91 -1.23 -20.71
C VAL A 169 -25.04 -0.67 -19.85
N ILE A 170 -25.09 -1.12 -18.60
CA ILE A 170 -25.95 -0.60 -17.56
C ILE A 170 -25.10 0.23 -16.61
N LEU A 171 -25.54 1.45 -16.32
CA LEU A 171 -24.98 2.31 -15.29
C LEU A 171 -25.91 2.30 -14.08
N LEU A 172 -25.38 1.87 -12.94
CA LEU A 172 -25.98 2.12 -11.65
C LEU A 172 -25.33 3.38 -11.08
N ASP A 173 -26.14 4.37 -10.71
CA ASP A 173 -25.67 5.64 -10.17
C ASP A 173 -26.44 5.95 -8.89
N ARG A 174 -25.76 5.90 -7.76
CA ARG A 174 -26.36 5.95 -6.43
C ARG A 174 -25.64 6.98 -5.58
N GLU A 175 -26.40 7.88 -4.99
CA GLU A 175 -25.91 8.79 -3.95
C GLU A 175 -26.17 8.15 -2.59
N LEU A 176 -25.13 7.95 -1.78
CA LEU A 176 -25.26 7.44 -0.43
C LEU A 176 -25.04 8.56 0.59
N PRO A 177 -25.90 8.70 1.61
CA PRO A 177 -25.76 9.75 2.60
C PRO A 177 -24.50 9.55 3.46
N PRO A 178 -23.93 10.60 4.07
CA PRO A 178 -22.71 10.50 4.86
C PRO A 178 -22.88 9.57 6.08
N GLY A 179 -24.10 9.48 6.62
CA GLY A 179 -24.43 8.59 7.74
C GLY A 179 -24.62 7.11 7.37
N HIS A 180 -24.42 6.71 6.11
CA HIS A 180 -24.45 5.30 5.74
C HIS A 180 -23.29 4.56 6.43
N GLU A 181 -23.62 3.58 7.28
CA GLU A 181 -22.64 2.80 8.02
C GLU A 181 -22.09 1.65 7.17
N HIS A 182 -20.77 1.46 7.22
CA HIS A 182 -20.09 0.32 6.64
C HIS A 182 -19.11 -0.26 7.67
N GLY A 183 -19.61 -1.23 8.43
CA GLY A 183 -18.92 -1.74 9.61
C GLY A 183 -19.15 -0.85 10.80
N ARG A 184 -18.07 -0.46 11.47
CA ARG A 184 -18.10 0.47 12.61
C ARG A 184 -17.91 1.94 12.23
N LEU A 185 -17.76 2.25 10.95
CA LEU A 185 -17.47 3.59 10.44
C LEU A 185 -18.58 4.04 9.48
N ALA A 186 -18.78 5.35 9.38
CA ALA A 186 -19.71 5.94 8.43
C ALA A 186 -18.98 6.34 7.14
N LEU A 187 -19.65 6.27 5.98
CA LEU A 187 -19.08 6.70 4.70
C LEU A 187 -18.69 8.18 4.70
N GLY A 188 -19.31 9.00 5.56
CA GLY A 188 -18.97 10.40 5.78
C GLY A 188 -17.52 10.61 6.22
N GLU A 189 -16.88 9.62 6.87
CA GLU A 189 -15.47 9.72 7.24
C GLU A 189 -14.53 9.76 6.02
N ALA A 190 -14.97 9.24 4.87
CA ALA A 190 -14.21 9.35 3.63
C ALA A 190 -14.21 10.77 3.04
N LEU A 191 -15.12 11.66 3.50
CA LEU A 191 -15.17 13.07 3.11
C LEU A 191 -14.11 13.90 3.85
N GLU A 192 -13.62 13.38 4.97
CA GLU A 192 -12.61 14.01 5.80
C GLU A 192 -11.18 13.67 5.33
N SER A 193 -10.19 14.25 6.01
CA SER A 193 -8.79 13.90 5.77
C SER A 193 -8.50 12.51 6.33
N ALA A 194 -7.92 11.64 5.50
CA ALA A 194 -7.29 10.40 5.96
C ALA A 194 -5.77 10.51 5.83
N TRP A 195 -5.17 11.57 6.36
CA TRP A 195 -3.71 11.73 6.35
C TRP A 195 -3.02 10.47 6.89
N PRO A 196 -2.01 9.90 6.19
CA PRO A 196 -1.24 10.46 5.07
C PRO A 196 -1.69 9.98 3.68
N PHE A 197 -2.92 9.49 3.51
CA PHE A 197 -3.39 8.92 2.25
C PHE A 197 -3.97 9.96 1.30
N TRP A 198 -4.77 10.87 1.84
CA TRP A 198 -5.32 12.05 1.16
C TRP A 198 -5.59 13.16 2.17
N GLU A 199 -5.80 14.37 1.65
CA GLU A 199 -6.24 15.53 2.43
C GLU A 199 -7.74 15.79 2.28
N ALA A 200 -8.31 16.53 3.21
CA ALA A 200 -9.70 16.97 3.10
C ALA A 200 -9.89 17.82 1.83
N GLY A 201 -10.92 17.54 1.05
CA GLY A 201 -11.24 18.23 -0.20
C GLY A 201 -10.45 17.77 -1.43
N GLU A 202 -9.51 16.82 -1.30
CA GLU A 202 -8.88 16.16 -2.47
C GLU A 202 -9.93 15.36 -3.25
N ARG A 203 -9.89 15.40 -4.59
CA ARG A 203 -10.84 14.64 -5.42
C ARG A 203 -10.42 13.17 -5.49
N VAL A 204 -10.81 12.41 -4.47
CA VAL A 204 -10.49 10.97 -4.33
C VAL A 204 -11.54 10.10 -5.00
N GLY A 205 -11.10 9.10 -5.78
CA GLY A 205 -11.95 8.06 -6.35
C GLY A 205 -11.58 6.67 -5.81
N PHE A 206 -12.54 5.97 -5.24
CA PHE A 206 -12.40 4.59 -4.74
C PHE A 206 -12.85 3.61 -5.83
N ILE A 207 -11.94 2.79 -6.33
CA ILE A 207 -12.16 1.96 -7.52
C ILE A 207 -11.91 0.48 -7.23
N ASP A 208 -12.80 -0.34 -7.78
CA ASP A 208 -12.69 -1.81 -7.80
C ASP A 208 -13.29 -2.38 -9.10
N THR A 209 -12.79 -3.51 -9.59
CA THR A 209 -13.28 -4.15 -10.82
C THR A 209 -13.56 -5.64 -10.67
N GLU A 210 -14.59 -6.11 -11.35
CA GLU A 210 -14.83 -7.53 -11.56
C GLU A 210 -14.45 -7.93 -12.97
N THR A 211 -13.68 -9.01 -13.09
CA THR A 211 -13.02 -9.38 -14.34
C THR A 211 -13.37 -10.79 -14.78
N THR A 212 -13.23 -11.10 -16.07
CA THR A 212 -13.52 -12.44 -16.60
C THR A 212 -12.49 -13.52 -16.23
N GLY A 213 -11.40 -13.17 -15.54
CA GLY A 213 -10.41 -14.12 -15.05
C GLY A 213 -9.13 -13.46 -14.52
N LEU A 214 -8.43 -14.15 -13.61
CA LEU A 214 -7.26 -13.65 -12.87
C LEU A 214 -5.93 -13.72 -13.65
N ALA A 215 -5.89 -14.40 -14.80
CA ALA A 215 -4.64 -14.78 -15.45
C ALA A 215 -4.01 -13.72 -16.36
N GLY A 216 -4.56 -12.50 -16.44
CA GLY A 216 -3.96 -11.37 -17.17
C GLY A 216 -3.57 -11.71 -18.61
N GLY A 217 -4.57 -11.78 -19.50
CA GLY A 217 -4.33 -12.00 -20.93
C GLY A 217 -5.20 -11.09 -21.79
N ALA A 218 -4.97 -11.07 -23.10
CA ALA A 218 -5.71 -10.22 -24.04
C ALA A 218 -7.23 -10.48 -24.08
N GLY A 219 -7.69 -11.61 -23.52
CA GLY A 219 -9.11 -11.96 -23.38
C GLY A 219 -9.75 -11.59 -22.03
N THR A 220 -8.96 -11.14 -21.04
CA THR A 220 -9.53 -10.66 -19.77
C THR A 220 -10.15 -9.29 -19.99
N VAL A 221 -11.39 -9.09 -19.55
CA VAL A 221 -12.09 -7.81 -19.56
C VAL A 221 -12.66 -7.53 -18.17
N ALA A 222 -12.74 -6.25 -17.81
CA ALA A 222 -13.53 -5.82 -16.66
C ALA A 222 -15.00 -5.75 -17.11
N PHE A 223 -15.83 -6.65 -16.59
CA PHE A 223 -17.26 -6.65 -16.93
C PHE A 223 -18.08 -5.83 -15.93
N LEU A 224 -17.53 -5.53 -14.76
CA LEU A 224 -18.04 -4.54 -13.82
C LEU A 224 -16.88 -3.64 -13.41
N VAL A 225 -17.08 -2.33 -13.50
CA VAL A 225 -16.19 -1.32 -12.91
C VAL A 225 -17.02 -0.53 -11.93
N GLY A 226 -16.57 -0.39 -10.69
CA GLY A 226 -17.20 0.49 -9.72
C GLY A 226 -16.26 1.63 -9.35
N LEU A 227 -16.81 2.82 -9.18
CA LEU A 227 -16.11 4.02 -8.73
C LEU A 227 -17.01 4.79 -7.77
N ALA A 228 -16.54 5.00 -6.54
CA ALA A 228 -17.16 5.92 -5.61
C ALA A 228 -16.33 7.21 -5.48
N THR A 229 -17.00 8.35 -5.47
CA THR A 229 -16.38 9.67 -5.29
C THR A 229 -17.13 10.48 -4.22
N PRO A 230 -16.43 11.15 -3.28
CA PRO A 230 -17.02 12.13 -2.38
C PRO A 230 -17.81 13.21 -3.12
N THR A 231 -18.95 13.58 -2.57
CA THR A 231 -19.78 14.72 -2.99
C THR A 231 -20.09 15.60 -1.77
N GLY A 232 -20.74 16.74 -1.97
CA GLY A 232 -21.24 17.56 -0.87
C GLY A 232 -22.38 16.89 -0.07
N GLU A 233 -22.98 15.83 -0.61
CA GLU A 233 -24.15 15.14 -0.04
C GLU A 233 -23.81 13.73 0.47
N GLY A 234 -22.55 13.30 0.37
CA GLY A 234 -22.11 11.97 0.78
C GLY A 234 -21.18 11.33 -0.25
N LEU A 235 -21.48 10.08 -0.63
CA LEU A 235 -20.66 9.31 -1.55
C LEU A 235 -21.47 8.90 -2.77
N ARG A 236 -21.04 9.34 -3.95
CA ARG A 236 -21.65 8.91 -5.22
C ARG A 236 -20.96 7.66 -5.73
N LEU A 237 -21.67 6.53 -5.73
CA LEU A 237 -21.23 5.27 -6.31
C LEU A 237 -21.78 5.13 -7.73
N ARG A 238 -20.87 5.03 -8.70
CA ARG A 238 -21.19 4.63 -10.07
C ARG A 238 -20.63 3.24 -10.36
N GLN A 239 -21.45 2.36 -10.91
CA GLN A 239 -21.05 1.03 -11.33
C GLN A 239 -21.49 0.78 -12.77
N TRP A 240 -20.53 0.46 -13.63
CA TRP A 240 -20.75 0.15 -15.03
C TRP A 240 -20.73 -1.36 -15.22
N LEU A 241 -21.87 -1.96 -15.55
CA LEU A 241 -22.03 -3.38 -15.81
C LEU A 241 -22.19 -3.64 -17.30
N MET A 242 -21.32 -4.48 -17.86
CA MET A 242 -21.38 -4.91 -19.24
C MET A 242 -22.35 -6.08 -19.38
N THR A 243 -23.25 -6.03 -20.36
CA THR A 243 -24.18 -7.14 -20.67
C THR A 243 -23.79 -7.94 -21.92
N ALA A 244 -22.76 -7.49 -22.64
CA ALA A 244 -22.08 -8.22 -23.70
C ALA A 244 -20.69 -7.62 -23.94
N PHE A 245 -19.76 -8.36 -24.56
CA PHE A 245 -18.43 -7.85 -24.92
C PHE A 245 -18.46 -6.59 -25.79
N ALA A 246 -19.47 -6.44 -26.65
CA ALA A 246 -19.63 -5.26 -27.50
C ALA A 246 -19.89 -3.96 -26.69
N GLY A 247 -20.23 -4.06 -25.40
CA GLY A 247 -20.42 -2.90 -24.51
C GLY A 247 -19.12 -2.26 -24.03
N GLU A 248 -17.97 -2.91 -24.19
CA GLU A 248 -16.73 -2.47 -23.56
C GLU A 248 -16.32 -1.06 -23.96
N ALA A 249 -16.50 -0.68 -25.23
CA ALA A 249 -16.16 0.65 -25.71
C ALA A 249 -17.01 1.73 -25.03
N ALA A 250 -18.32 1.51 -24.89
CA ALA A 250 -19.20 2.46 -24.20
C ALA A 250 -18.91 2.52 -22.69
N MET A 251 -18.57 1.38 -22.08
CA MET A 251 -18.18 1.32 -20.66
C MET A 251 -16.91 2.13 -20.41
N LEU A 252 -15.83 1.86 -21.15
CA LEU A 252 -14.55 2.55 -20.94
C LEU A 252 -14.67 4.06 -21.16
N GLU A 253 -15.49 4.49 -22.13
CA GLU A 253 -15.77 5.92 -22.34
C GLU A 253 -16.35 6.60 -21.11
N SER A 254 -17.38 5.98 -20.53
CA SER A 254 -18.09 6.53 -19.38
C SER A 254 -17.24 6.46 -18.10
N VAL A 255 -16.45 5.39 -17.95
CA VAL A 255 -15.45 5.26 -16.87
C VAL A 255 -14.36 6.33 -17.01
N ASP A 256 -13.83 6.57 -18.20
CA ASP A 256 -12.79 7.58 -18.43
C ASP A 256 -13.28 8.99 -18.07
N ALA A 257 -14.51 9.33 -18.46
CA ALA A 257 -15.13 10.60 -18.10
C ALA A 257 -15.30 10.74 -16.57
N ALA A 258 -15.59 9.65 -15.86
CA ALA A 258 -15.69 9.63 -14.41
C ALA A 258 -14.33 9.79 -13.72
N LEU A 259 -13.30 9.07 -14.21
CA LEU A 259 -11.95 9.11 -13.67
C LEU A 259 -11.26 10.45 -13.88
N ALA A 260 -11.59 11.18 -14.96
CA ALA A 260 -11.06 12.53 -15.22
C ALA A 260 -11.36 13.53 -14.08
N GLY A 261 -12.40 13.27 -13.27
CA GLY A 261 -12.70 14.06 -12.08
C GLY A 261 -11.79 13.80 -10.88
N CYS A 262 -10.98 12.73 -10.90
CA CYS A 262 -10.21 12.27 -9.75
C CYS A 262 -8.73 12.71 -9.81
N GLU A 263 -8.25 13.35 -8.76
CA GLU A 263 -6.81 13.64 -8.56
C GLU A 263 -6.08 12.43 -7.98
N ARG A 264 -6.79 11.64 -7.18
CA ARG A 264 -6.27 10.44 -6.54
C ARG A 264 -7.21 9.27 -6.73
N LEU A 265 -6.66 8.12 -7.09
CA LEU A 265 -7.36 6.85 -7.02
C LEU A 265 -6.95 6.08 -5.77
N VAL A 266 -7.91 5.36 -5.20
CA VAL A 266 -7.74 4.46 -4.08
C VAL A 266 -8.28 3.09 -4.48
N SER A 267 -7.49 2.04 -4.28
CA SER A 267 -7.88 0.66 -4.58
C SER A 267 -7.28 -0.32 -3.57
N TYR A 268 -7.71 -1.58 -3.60
CA TYR A 268 -7.03 -2.67 -2.91
C TYR A 268 -6.35 -3.59 -3.92
N ASN A 269 -5.03 -3.61 -3.96
CA ASN A 269 -4.23 -4.39 -4.91
C ASN A 269 -4.39 -3.98 -6.40
N GLY A 270 -5.12 -2.91 -6.69
CA GLY A 270 -5.37 -2.44 -8.06
C GLY A 270 -4.16 -1.90 -8.81
N LYS A 271 -3.01 -1.64 -8.17
CA LYS A 271 -1.75 -1.39 -8.91
C LYS A 271 -1.28 -2.60 -9.70
N THR A 272 -1.64 -3.80 -9.23
CA THR A 272 -1.23 -5.06 -9.84
C THR A 272 -2.29 -5.61 -10.79
N PHE A 273 -3.58 -5.35 -10.50
CA PHE A 273 -4.70 -5.99 -11.19
C PHE A 273 -5.56 -4.99 -11.98
N ASP A 274 -6.36 -4.18 -11.30
CA ASP A 274 -7.42 -3.34 -11.89
C ASP A 274 -6.89 -2.32 -12.91
N LEU A 275 -5.96 -1.46 -12.48
CA LEU A 275 -5.50 -0.35 -13.31
C LEU A 275 -4.68 -0.82 -14.52
N PRO A 276 -3.74 -1.80 -14.39
CA PRO A 276 -3.09 -2.39 -15.54
C PRO A 276 -4.08 -2.97 -16.56
N LEU A 277 -5.10 -3.70 -16.10
CA LEU A 277 -6.14 -4.24 -16.98
C LEU A 277 -6.86 -3.11 -17.74
N LEU A 278 -7.40 -2.12 -17.03
CA LEU A 278 -8.11 -1.01 -17.66
C LEU A 278 -7.21 -0.22 -18.63
N ARG A 279 -5.92 -0.06 -18.33
CA ARG A 279 -4.95 0.56 -19.24
C ARG A 279 -4.77 -0.26 -20.51
N ASP A 280 -4.58 -1.57 -20.40
CA ASP A 280 -4.38 -2.44 -21.55
C ASP A 280 -5.63 -2.50 -22.43
N ARG A 281 -6.84 -2.53 -21.83
CA ARG A 281 -8.11 -2.47 -22.57
C ARG A 281 -8.28 -1.15 -23.33
N ARG A 282 -7.96 -0.01 -22.70
CA ARG A 282 -7.93 1.31 -23.36
C ARG A 282 -7.00 1.33 -24.57
N ARG A 283 -5.78 0.80 -24.41
CA ARG A 283 -4.79 0.72 -25.49
C ARG A 283 -5.27 -0.14 -26.66
N MET A 284 -5.91 -1.27 -26.39
CA MET A 284 -6.49 -2.13 -27.43
C MET A 284 -7.59 -1.40 -28.23
N GLN A 285 -8.33 -0.51 -27.58
CA GLN A 285 -9.33 0.34 -28.22
C GLN A 285 -8.77 1.66 -28.78
N ARG A 286 -7.44 1.83 -28.81
CA ARG A 286 -6.76 3.06 -29.29
C ARG A 286 -7.22 4.33 -28.58
N ARG A 287 -7.62 4.22 -27.32
CA ARG A 287 -7.95 5.36 -26.45
C ARG A 287 -6.67 5.93 -25.84
N ASN A 288 -6.71 7.22 -25.50
CA ASN A 288 -5.60 7.85 -24.79
C ASN A 288 -5.48 7.26 -23.38
N ASP A 289 -4.25 7.18 -22.88
CA ASP A 289 -4.03 6.89 -21.46
C ASP A 289 -4.65 8.07 -20.65
N PRO A 290 -5.38 7.81 -19.55
CA PRO A 290 -5.90 8.87 -18.70
C PRO A 290 -4.74 9.70 -18.11
N ALA A 291 -5.06 10.92 -17.65
CA ALA A 291 -4.09 11.72 -16.90
C ALA A 291 -3.56 10.91 -15.70
N ASP A 292 -2.28 11.10 -15.38
CA ASP A 292 -1.65 10.43 -14.23
C ASP A 292 -2.29 10.93 -12.92
N SER A 293 -3.27 10.19 -12.39
CA SER A 293 -3.79 10.39 -11.04
C SER A 293 -2.81 9.80 -10.03
N ALA A 294 -2.65 10.46 -8.87
CA ALA A 294 -1.95 9.84 -7.76
C ALA A 294 -2.68 8.56 -7.35
N HIS A 295 -1.95 7.52 -6.91
CA HIS A 295 -2.59 6.24 -6.60
C HIS A 295 -2.15 5.70 -5.24
N THR A 296 -3.13 5.54 -4.35
CA THR A 296 -3.01 4.87 -3.06
C THR A 296 -3.58 3.46 -3.17
N ASP A 297 -2.72 2.45 -3.03
CA ASP A 297 -3.14 1.04 -3.02
C ASP A 297 -2.98 0.49 -1.60
N PHE A 298 -4.11 0.16 -0.97
CA PHE A 298 -4.16 -0.21 0.44
C PHE A 298 -3.58 -1.57 0.79
N LEU A 299 -3.30 -2.43 -0.20
CA LEU A 299 -2.58 -3.66 0.07
C LEU A 299 -1.19 -3.37 0.68
N HIS A 300 -0.50 -2.33 0.20
CA HIS A 300 0.85 -2.03 0.67
C HIS A 300 0.89 -1.46 2.10
N PRO A 301 0.06 -0.46 2.47
CA PRO A 301 -0.12 -0.04 3.86
C PRO A 301 -0.49 -1.19 4.79
N VAL A 302 -1.51 -1.98 4.45
CA VAL A 302 -1.95 -3.11 5.31
C VAL A 302 -0.80 -4.10 5.51
N ARG A 303 -0.11 -4.48 4.43
CA ARG A 303 1.00 -5.44 4.50
C ARG A 303 2.22 -4.87 5.25
N ALA A 304 2.48 -3.56 5.15
CA ALA A 304 3.53 -2.91 5.93
C ALA A 304 3.22 -2.91 7.43
N LEU A 305 1.97 -2.63 7.80
CA LEU A 305 1.54 -2.56 9.20
C LEU A 305 1.40 -3.94 9.82
N TYR A 306 0.80 -4.89 9.11
CA TYR A 306 0.28 -6.13 9.69
C TYR A 306 0.81 -7.41 9.08
N GLY A 307 1.65 -7.36 8.04
CA GLY A 307 2.18 -8.56 7.38
C GLY A 307 2.98 -9.49 8.29
N HIS A 308 3.40 -9.03 9.47
CA HIS A 308 4.08 -9.82 10.48
C HIS A 308 3.14 -10.54 11.46
N ALA A 309 1.86 -10.15 11.52
CA ALA A 309 0.93 -10.57 12.57
C ALA A 309 -0.41 -11.13 12.06
N TRP A 310 -0.81 -10.81 10.83
CA TRP A 310 -2.06 -11.31 10.24
C TRP A 310 -1.84 -12.57 9.39
N PRO A 311 -2.86 -13.46 9.28
CA PRO A 311 -2.76 -14.67 8.46
C PRO A 311 -2.60 -14.37 6.96
N ASP A 312 -3.27 -13.31 6.50
CA ASP A 312 -3.06 -12.72 5.19
C ASP A 312 -3.39 -11.22 5.22
N CYS A 313 -3.10 -10.52 4.12
CA CYS A 313 -3.46 -9.12 3.93
C CYS A 313 -4.44 -9.00 2.75
N ARG A 314 -5.51 -9.79 2.74
CA ARG A 314 -6.63 -9.61 1.82
C ARG A 314 -7.58 -8.54 2.36
N LEU A 315 -8.39 -7.94 1.49
CA LEU A 315 -9.37 -6.92 1.87
C LEU A 315 -10.29 -7.44 2.98
N ARG A 316 -10.86 -8.64 2.82
CA ARG A 316 -11.68 -9.30 3.84
C ARG A 316 -11.04 -9.36 5.23
N THR A 317 -9.74 -9.68 5.31
CA THR A 317 -9.03 -9.71 6.60
C THR A 317 -8.89 -8.29 7.19
N ALA A 318 -8.69 -7.28 6.35
CA ALA A 318 -8.65 -5.88 6.79
C ALA A 318 -10.03 -5.39 7.24
N GLU A 319 -11.11 -5.79 6.55
CA GLU A 319 -12.49 -5.49 6.93
C GLU A 319 -12.84 -6.06 8.31
N GLU A 320 -12.57 -7.34 8.52
CA GLU A 320 -12.85 -8.02 9.79
C GLU A 320 -12.06 -7.37 10.94
N ARG A 321 -10.77 -7.07 10.72
CA ARG A 321 -9.87 -6.61 11.79
C ARG A 321 -9.87 -5.10 12.04
N LEU A 322 -10.11 -4.28 11.02
CA LEU A 322 -10.06 -2.82 11.13
C LEU A 322 -11.43 -2.15 11.05
N LEU A 323 -12.41 -2.78 10.40
CA LEU A 323 -13.74 -2.21 10.22
C LEU A 323 -14.80 -2.93 11.07
N GLY A 324 -14.47 -4.09 11.64
CA GLY A 324 -15.43 -4.93 12.36
C GLY A 324 -16.50 -5.54 11.44
N LEU A 325 -16.23 -5.58 10.14
CA LEU A 325 -17.15 -6.07 9.13
C LEU A 325 -17.09 -7.60 9.04
N GLN A 326 -18.23 -8.25 9.25
CA GLN A 326 -18.39 -9.67 8.96
C GLN A 326 -19.42 -9.86 7.85
N ARG A 327 -18.94 -10.19 6.65
CA ARG A 327 -19.80 -10.44 5.49
C ARG A 327 -20.50 -11.79 5.64
N THR A 328 -21.80 -11.77 5.87
CA THR A 328 -22.66 -12.97 5.90
C THR A 328 -23.23 -13.20 4.49
N ASP A 329 -23.16 -14.43 3.97
CA ASP A 329 -23.66 -14.82 2.63
C ASP A 329 -22.97 -14.15 1.41
N ASP A 330 -21.68 -13.87 1.50
CA ASP A 330 -20.94 -13.29 0.38
C ASP A 330 -20.74 -14.27 -0.78
N LEU A 331 -20.93 -13.81 -2.02
CA LEU A 331 -20.50 -14.54 -3.20
C LEU A 331 -18.96 -14.53 -3.18
N PRO A 332 -18.27 -15.69 -3.20
CA PRO A 332 -16.82 -15.66 -3.33
C PRO A 332 -16.45 -14.89 -4.60
N GLY A 333 -15.54 -13.91 -4.53
CA GLY A 333 -15.13 -13.13 -5.72
C GLY A 333 -14.65 -14.00 -6.89
N SER A 334 -14.17 -15.23 -6.62
CA SER A 334 -13.87 -16.25 -7.64
C SER A 334 -15.06 -16.67 -8.51
N ASP A 335 -16.28 -16.39 -8.05
CA ASP A 335 -17.52 -16.83 -8.67
C ASP A 335 -18.16 -15.71 -9.52
N ALA A 336 -17.70 -14.47 -9.37
CA ALA A 336 -18.15 -13.33 -10.17
C ALA A 336 -17.96 -13.54 -11.69
N PRO A 337 -16.81 -14.07 -12.19
CA PRO A 337 -16.65 -14.38 -13.61
C PRO A 337 -17.69 -15.40 -14.10
N TRP A 338 -18.00 -16.41 -13.28
CA TRP A 338 -18.98 -17.44 -13.62
C TRP A 338 -20.41 -16.88 -13.66
N ALA A 339 -20.77 -16.02 -12.70
CA ALA A 339 -22.07 -15.35 -12.67
C ALA A 339 -22.31 -14.55 -13.96
N TRP A 340 -21.31 -13.80 -14.42
CA TRP A 340 -21.39 -13.06 -15.67
C TRP A 340 -21.49 -13.98 -16.90
N GLN A 341 -20.71 -15.06 -16.95
CA GLN A 341 -20.80 -16.04 -18.04
C GLN A 341 -22.16 -16.76 -18.08
N ALA A 342 -22.74 -17.07 -16.91
CA ALA A 342 -24.07 -17.67 -16.80
C ALA A 342 -25.15 -16.70 -17.32
N TYR A 343 -25.02 -15.41 -17.02
CA TYR A 343 -25.88 -14.39 -17.60
C TYR A 343 -25.76 -14.34 -19.13
N LEU A 344 -24.54 -14.28 -19.69
CA LEU A 344 -24.34 -14.22 -21.14
C LEU A 344 -24.90 -15.45 -21.89
N ARG A 345 -24.80 -16.64 -21.28
CA ARG A 345 -25.21 -17.90 -21.92
C ARG A 345 -26.69 -18.23 -21.72
N PHE A 346 -27.23 -17.90 -20.56
CA PHE A 346 -28.52 -18.40 -20.10
C PHE A 346 -29.48 -17.30 -19.63
N GLY A 347 -29.07 -16.03 -19.65
CA GLY A 347 -29.88 -14.89 -19.18
C GLY A 347 -30.10 -14.87 -17.66
N GLN A 348 -29.31 -15.61 -16.87
CA GLN A 348 -29.46 -15.71 -15.42
C GLN A 348 -28.94 -14.45 -14.71
N ALA A 349 -29.86 -13.56 -14.34
CA ALA A 349 -29.56 -12.26 -13.72
C ALA A 349 -29.34 -12.31 -12.20
N ASP A 350 -29.88 -13.31 -11.49
CA ASP A 350 -29.95 -13.30 -10.02
C ASP A 350 -28.58 -13.21 -9.34
N LEU A 351 -27.55 -13.75 -9.98
CA LEU A 351 -26.19 -13.73 -9.47
C LEU A 351 -25.49 -12.40 -9.74
N LEU A 352 -25.87 -11.68 -10.81
CA LEU A 352 -25.28 -10.39 -11.13
C LEU A 352 -25.61 -9.33 -10.08
N GLN A 353 -26.82 -9.36 -9.52
CA GLN A 353 -27.17 -8.45 -8.42
C GLN A 353 -26.24 -8.64 -7.21
N ARG A 354 -25.81 -9.87 -6.95
CA ARG A 354 -24.85 -10.17 -5.87
C ARG A 354 -23.45 -9.69 -6.20
N VAL A 355 -23.00 -9.86 -7.45
CA VAL A 355 -21.71 -9.32 -7.92
C VAL A 355 -21.67 -7.79 -7.79
N VAL A 356 -22.74 -7.12 -8.23
CA VAL A 356 -22.88 -5.66 -8.10
C VAL A 356 -22.84 -5.22 -6.63
N ARG A 357 -23.50 -5.96 -5.73
CA ARG A 357 -23.46 -5.68 -4.30
C ARG A 357 -22.06 -5.90 -3.71
N HIS A 358 -21.39 -7.00 -4.08
CA HIS A 358 -20.03 -7.31 -3.63
C HIS A 358 -19.05 -6.19 -4.01
N ASN A 359 -19.04 -5.79 -5.28
CA ASN A 359 -18.21 -4.68 -5.76
C ASN A 359 -18.54 -3.35 -5.05
N ALA A 360 -19.81 -3.10 -4.72
CA ALA A 360 -20.17 -1.92 -3.92
C ALA A 360 -19.61 -2.00 -2.50
N ASP A 361 -19.74 -3.15 -1.83
CA ASP A 361 -19.23 -3.38 -0.48
C ASP A 361 -17.69 -3.26 -0.43
N ASP A 362 -16.98 -3.77 -1.44
CA ASP A 362 -15.52 -3.62 -1.58
C ASP A 362 -15.14 -2.14 -1.69
N ILE A 363 -15.86 -1.35 -2.50
CA ILE A 363 -15.62 0.08 -2.67
C ILE A 363 -15.93 0.87 -1.40
N PHE A 364 -16.99 0.53 -0.68
CA PHE A 364 -17.30 1.13 0.61
C PHE A 364 -16.21 0.83 1.63
N SER A 365 -15.69 -0.40 1.63
CA SER A 365 -14.54 -0.76 2.47
C SER A 365 -13.33 0.10 2.13
N LEU A 366 -13.04 0.37 0.85
CA LEU A 366 -11.96 1.29 0.48
C LEU A 366 -12.17 2.69 1.06
N ALA A 367 -13.40 3.21 0.99
CA ALA A 367 -13.73 4.55 1.47
C ALA A 367 -13.41 4.72 2.98
N VAL A 368 -13.84 3.77 3.81
CA VAL A 368 -13.65 3.84 5.27
C VAL A 368 -12.33 3.25 5.77
N LEU A 369 -11.63 2.45 4.96
CA LEU A 369 -10.34 1.86 5.34
C LEU A 369 -9.24 2.92 5.46
N GLY A 370 -9.30 4.00 4.68
CA GLY A 370 -8.34 5.10 4.81
C GLY A 370 -8.34 5.75 6.19
N PRO A 371 -9.48 6.27 6.68
CA PRO A 371 -9.63 6.80 8.03
C PRO A 371 -9.21 5.78 9.11
N ALA A 372 -9.61 4.51 8.96
CA ALA A 372 -9.20 3.45 9.88
C ALA A 372 -7.67 3.28 9.94
N LEU A 373 -7.00 3.25 8.78
CA LEU A 373 -5.54 3.16 8.69
C LEU A 373 -4.84 4.43 9.20
N ALA A 374 -5.43 5.61 9.01
CA ALA A 374 -4.93 6.87 9.58
C ALA A 374 -4.95 6.80 11.11
N GLY A 375 -6.04 6.29 11.70
CA GLY A 375 -6.13 6.03 13.14
C GLY A 375 -5.08 5.03 13.65
N VAL A 376 -4.77 3.99 12.87
CA VAL A 376 -3.68 3.05 13.19
C VAL A 376 -2.32 3.75 13.22
N LEU A 377 -2.07 4.69 12.30
CA LEU A 377 -0.79 5.41 12.23
C LEU A 377 -0.58 6.37 13.41
N ALA A 378 -1.64 6.77 14.12
CA ALA A 378 -1.52 7.63 15.29
C ALA A 378 -0.84 6.93 16.49
N ASP A 379 -1.09 5.63 16.70
CA ASP A 379 -0.38 4.81 17.68
C ASP A 379 -0.32 3.33 17.22
N PRO A 380 0.63 2.95 16.34
CA PRO A 380 0.66 1.63 15.73
C PRO A 380 0.70 0.47 16.74
N PRO A 381 1.53 0.49 17.81
CA PRO A 381 1.55 -0.62 18.77
C PRO A 381 0.23 -0.81 19.53
N ALA A 382 -0.52 0.26 19.82
CA ALA A 382 -1.81 0.14 20.48
C ALA A 382 -2.83 -0.64 19.62
N GLN A 383 -2.63 -0.62 18.30
CA GLN A 383 -3.42 -1.37 17.32
C GLN A 383 -2.73 -2.66 16.84
N LEU A 384 -1.69 -3.11 17.54
CA LEU A 384 -0.90 -4.30 17.18
C LEU A 384 -0.24 -4.23 15.78
N ALA A 385 -0.03 -3.01 15.26
CA ALA A 385 0.67 -2.76 14.01
C ALA A 385 2.18 -2.56 14.24
N SER A 386 2.99 -2.88 13.22
CA SER A 386 4.44 -2.67 13.26
C SER A 386 4.78 -1.17 13.20
N PRO A 387 5.46 -0.60 14.20
CA PRO A 387 5.94 0.77 14.15
C PRO A 387 6.94 1.01 13.02
N GLU A 388 7.82 0.04 12.74
CA GLU A 388 8.79 0.13 11.65
C GLU A 388 8.11 0.03 10.28
N GLY A 389 7.04 -0.77 10.18
CA GLY A 389 6.15 -0.80 9.03
C GLY A 389 5.48 0.54 8.77
N ALA A 390 4.85 1.11 9.81
CA ALA A 390 4.22 2.41 9.80
C ALA A 390 5.20 3.54 9.45
N ALA A 391 6.38 3.55 10.06
CA ALA A 391 7.41 4.54 9.77
C ALA A 391 7.90 4.42 8.31
N ARG A 392 8.06 3.20 7.77
CA ARG A 392 8.45 3.00 6.36
C ARG A 392 7.38 3.52 5.40
N LEU A 393 6.11 3.33 5.76
CA LEU A 393 4.99 3.88 5.01
C LEU A 393 5.03 5.42 5.02
N LEU A 394 5.14 6.04 6.20
CA LEU A 394 5.24 7.50 6.33
C LEU A 394 6.47 8.06 5.61
N HIS A 395 7.60 7.37 5.69
CA HIS A 395 8.81 7.79 4.97
C HIS A 395 8.57 7.89 3.47
N ARG A 396 7.85 6.93 2.88
CA ARG A 396 7.52 6.92 1.46
C ARG A 396 6.51 8.00 1.09
N LEU A 397 5.49 8.20 1.92
CA LEU A 397 4.38 9.10 1.60
C LEU A 397 4.68 10.56 1.91
N ARG A 398 5.41 10.83 3.00
CA ARG A 398 5.57 12.16 3.64
C ARG A 398 7.02 12.52 3.96
N GLY A 399 7.96 11.59 3.75
CA GLY A 399 9.38 11.85 3.92
C GLY A 399 9.94 11.53 5.32
N PRO A 400 11.24 11.79 5.53
CA PRO A 400 11.98 11.33 6.70
C PRO A 400 11.55 11.97 8.02
N VAL A 401 11.04 13.20 7.99
CA VAL A 401 10.66 13.93 9.21
C VAL A 401 9.50 13.23 9.93
N GLU A 402 8.44 12.90 9.20
CA GLU A 402 7.28 12.20 9.77
C GLU A 402 7.62 10.77 10.20
N ALA A 403 8.43 10.07 9.41
CA ALA A 403 8.92 8.74 9.79
C ALA A 403 9.71 8.79 11.11
N ARG A 404 10.61 9.77 11.27
CA ARG A 404 11.39 9.96 12.50
C ARG A 404 10.48 10.30 13.68
N ARG A 405 9.48 11.16 13.48
CA ARG A 405 8.51 11.53 14.53
C ARG A 405 7.78 10.30 15.06
N LEU A 406 7.29 9.44 14.17
CA LEU A 406 6.64 8.19 14.57
C LEU A 406 7.60 7.23 15.30
N LEU A 407 8.81 7.04 14.78
CA LEU A 407 9.82 6.19 15.41
C LEU A 407 10.17 6.70 16.81
N GLN A 408 10.28 8.02 17.00
CA GLN A 408 10.51 8.64 18.31
C GLN A 408 9.35 8.38 19.26
N GLN A 409 8.10 8.58 18.82
CA GLN A 409 6.91 8.30 19.62
C GLN A 409 6.84 6.82 20.05
N CYS A 410 7.34 5.91 19.21
CA CYS A 410 7.32 4.48 19.46
C CYS A 410 8.65 3.94 20.02
N GLU A 411 9.61 4.77 20.42
CA GLU A 411 11.01 4.38 20.65
C GLU A 411 11.16 3.14 21.55
N GLN A 412 10.43 3.09 22.67
CA GLN A 412 10.49 1.99 23.64
C GLN A 412 9.85 0.69 23.14
N ARG A 413 9.04 0.77 22.09
CA ARG A 413 8.30 -0.35 21.47
C ARG A 413 8.94 -0.77 20.14
N LEU A 414 10.02 -0.12 19.71
CA LEU A 414 10.77 -0.50 18.52
C LEU A 414 11.63 -1.74 18.77
N ASN A 415 11.73 -2.59 17.76
CA ASN A 415 12.75 -3.63 17.74
C ASN A 415 14.16 -3.02 17.54
N PRO A 416 15.24 -3.80 17.74
CA PRO A 416 16.61 -3.30 17.56
C PRO A 416 16.88 -2.66 16.19
N ALA A 417 16.32 -3.22 15.11
CA ALA A 417 16.48 -2.66 13.76
C ALA A 417 15.77 -1.30 13.61
N GLY A 418 14.59 -1.14 14.23
CA GLY A 418 13.86 0.12 14.32
C GLY A 418 14.63 1.18 15.12
N ARG A 419 15.20 0.80 16.27
CA ARG A 419 16.05 1.70 17.09
C ARG A 419 17.33 2.12 16.35
N LEU A 420 17.98 1.19 15.64
CA LEU A 420 19.10 1.51 14.74
C LEU A 420 18.70 2.48 13.64
N TRP A 421 17.51 2.30 13.05
CA TRP A 421 17.00 3.23 12.06
C TRP A 421 16.78 4.63 12.65
N LEU A 422 16.10 4.74 13.79
CA LEU A 422 15.92 6.03 14.49
C LEU A 422 17.27 6.71 14.78
N ALA A 423 18.28 5.95 15.22
CA ALA A 423 19.62 6.49 15.44
C ALA A 423 20.28 7.03 14.15
N ARG A 424 20.07 6.36 13.00
CA ARG A 424 20.53 6.87 11.69
C ARG A 424 19.81 8.16 11.29
N GLU A 425 18.50 8.29 11.59
CA GLU A 425 17.74 9.52 11.35
C GLU A 425 18.21 10.68 12.23
N TRP A 426 18.50 10.44 13.51
CA TRP A 426 19.08 11.45 14.40
C TRP A 426 20.46 11.90 13.93
N ARG A 427 21.31 10.96 13.52
CA ARG A 427 22.61 11.25 12.92
C ARG A 427 22.48 12.13 11.68
N ARG A 428 21.56 11.81 10.76
CA ARG A 428 21.31 12.60 9.55
C ARG A 428 20.84 14.02 9.86
N ALA A 429 20.12 14.19 10.97
CA ALA A 429 19.68 15.49 11.45
C ALA A 429 20.73 16.27 12.24
N GLY A 430 21.95 15.73 12.41
CA GLY A 430 23.00 16.34 13.21
C GLY A 430 22.81 16.26 14.72
N VAL A 431 21.77 15.58 15.20
CA VAL A 431 21.47 15.43 16.64
C VAL A 431 22.22 14.22 17.19
N TRP A 432 23.54 14.37 17.32
CA TRP A 432 24.45 13.28 17.67
C TRP A 432 24.17 12.66 19.04
N GLU A 433 23.81 13.47 20.03
CA GLU A 433 23.54 13.00 21.40
C GLU A 433 22.45 11.92 21.44
N ARG A 434 21.35 12.14 20.71
CA ARG A 434 20.25 11.17 20.59
C ARG A 434 20.66 9.90 19.83
N ALA A 435 21.44 10.05 18.77
CA ALA A 435 21.95 8.91 18.01
C ALA A 435 22.89 8.03 18.86
N VAL A 436 23.80 8.67 19.60
CA VAL A 436 24.78 8.00 20.48
C VAL A 436 24.07 7.28 21.63
N ALA A 437 23.08 7.89 22.27
CA ALA A 437 22.32 7.24 23.34
C ALA A 437 21.66 5.93 22.88
N LEU A 438 21.05 5.94 21.68
CA LEU A 438 20.48 4.73 21.07
C LEU A 438 21.56 3.69 20.74
N TRP A 439 22.68 4.10 20.16
CA TRP A 439 23.78 3.18 19.86
C TRP A 439 24.40 2.59 21.13
N GLN A 440 24.60 3.36 22.19
CA GLN A 440 25.13 2.87 23.47
C GLN A 440 24.25 1.76 24.04
N SER A 441 22.95 2.03 24.17
CA SER A 441 21.97 1.04 24.67
C SER A 441 21.96 -0.24 23.83
N LEU A 442 22.06 -0.14 22.50
CA LEU A 442 22.10 -1.31 21.61
C LEU A 442 23.45 -2.03 21.62
N ALA A 443 24.55 -1.30 21.77
CA ALA A 443 25.90 -1.85 21.82
C ALA A 443 26.15 -2.63 23.12
N GLU A 444 25.55 -2.20 24.23
CA GLU A 444 25.50 -2.94 25.49
C GLU A 444 24.79 -4.29 25.34
N GLN A 445 23.76 -4.34 24.49
CA GLN A 445 23.07 -5.59 24.11
C GLN A 445 23.84 -6.42 23.07
N GLY A 446 25.04 -5.98 22.66
CA GLY A 446 25.89 -6.70 21.72
C GLY A 446 25.56 -6.52 20.24
N HIS A 447 24.74 -5.52 19.87
CA HIS A 447 24.40 -5.29 18.45
C HIS A 447 25.60 -4.72 17.67
N PRO A 448 26.14 -5.45 16.66
CA PRO A 448 27.39 -5.07 15.98
C PRO A 448 27.32 -3.73 15.24
N GLU A 449 26.17 -3.42 14.63
CA GLU A 449 25.98 -2.15 13.92
C GLU A 449 26.07 -0.93 14.85
N ALA A 450 25.58 -1.06 16.07
CA ALA A 450 25.65 0.00 17.07
C ALA A 450 27.08 0.19 17.59
N ILE A 451 27.78 -0.91 17.87
CA ILE A 451 29.20 -0.92 18.26
C ILE A 451 30.05 -0.25 17.17
N GLU A 452 29.81 -0.59 15.90
CA GLU A 452 30.55 0.01 14.78
C GLU A 452 30.25 1.51 14.67
N ALA A 453 28.99 1.92 14.85
CA ALA A 453 28.60 3.32 14.81
C ALA A 453 29.29 4.14 15.91
N LEU A 454 29.40 3.61 17.13
CA LEU A 454 30.13 4.25 18.24
C LEU A 454 31.63 4.35 17.96
N ALA A 455 32.26 3.29 17.45
CA ALA A 455 33.67 3.34 17.06
C ALA A 455 33.92 4.46 16.03
N LYS A 456 33.06 4.57 15.00
CA LYS A 456 33.13 5.63 13.98
C LYS A 456 32.87 7.02 14.58
N TYR A 457 31.92 7.15 15.50
CA TYR A 457 31.60 8.41 16.16
C TYR A 457 32.80 8.94 16.96
N HIS A 458 33.41 8.09 17.78
CA HIS A 458 34.60 8.48 18.55
C HIS A 458 35.80 8.77 17.63
N GLU A 459 36.03 7.97 16.58
CA GLU A 459 37.15 8.16 15.64
C GLU A 459 37.06 9.48 14.86
N HIS A 460 35.88 9.83 14.34
CA HIS A 460 35.71 10.92 13.38
C HIS A 460 35.11 12.19 14.00
N GLN A 461 34.09 12.05 14.86
CA GLN A 461 33.36 13.18 15.40
C GLN A 461 34.01 13.72 16.68
N ARG A 462 34.36 12.83 17.62
CA ARG A 462 35.04 13.22 18.87
C ARG A 462 36.56 13.33 18.73
N ARG A 463 37.13 12.75 17.66
CA ARG A 463 38.58 12.62 17.46
C ARG A 463 39.28 11.97 18.65
N ASP A 464 38.64 10.96 19.22
CA ASP A 464 39.10 10.17 20.36
C ASP A 464 39.41 8.74 19.90
N PRO A 465 40.65 8.48 19.45
CA PRO A 465 41.04 7.17 18.94
C PRO A 465 41.11 6.09 20.03
N ALA A 466 41.25 6.46 21.30
CA ALA A 466 41.30 5.51 22.42
C ALA A 466 39.93 4.87 22.64
N THR A 467 38.89 5.68 22.86
CA THR A 467 37.53 5.17 23.03
C THR A 467 37.02 4.50 21.74
N ALA A 468 37.42 5.00 20.56
CA ALA A 468 37.09 4.34 19.30
C ALA A 468 37.65 2.91 19.22
N LEU A 469 38.87 2.68 19.73
CA LEU A 469 39.50 1.37 19.74
C LEU A 469 38.81 0.41 20.72
N GLU A 470 38.39 0.91 21.90
CA GLU A 470 37.63 0.12 22.87
C GLU A 470 36.34 -0.42 22.26
N TRP A 471 35.56 0.43 21.57
CA TRP A 471 34.38 -0.02 20.85
C TRP A 471 34.73 -0.97 19.69
N ALA A 472 35.75 -0.65 18.88
CA ALA A 472 36.12 -1.49 17.74
C ALA A 472 36.52 -2.92 18.14
N ARG A 473 37.15 -3.10 19.32
CA ARG A 473 37.51 -4.41 19.87
C ARG A 473 36.31 -5.28 20.25
N ARG A 474 35.14 -4.68 20.48
CA ARG A 474 33.89 -5.38 20.80
C ARG A 474 33.16 -5.91 19.55
N LEU A 475 33.62 -5.55 18.35
CA LEU A 475 33.02 -6.05 17.11
C LEU A 475 33.31 -7.55 16.93
N PRO A 476 32.39 -8.30 16.29
CA PRO A 476 32.67 -9.66 15.84
C PRO A 476 33.92 -9.72 14.97
N ASP A 477 34.70 -10.80 15.12
CA ASP A 477 35.95 -10.94 14.39
C ASP A 477 35.70 -10.96 12.88
N SER A 478 36.30 -9.98 12.19
CA SER A 478 36.17 -9.79 10.76
C SER A 478 37.40 -9.05 10.25
N ALA A 479 37.73 -9.22 8.96
CA ALA A 479 38.85 -8.51 8.36
C ALA A 479 38.71 -6.98 8.52
N ALA A 480 37.49 -6.45 8.38
CA ALA A 480 37.20 -5.03 8.57
C ALA A 480 37.40 -4.57 10.02
N ALA A 481 36.95 -5.35 11.01
CA ALA A 481 37.16 -5.04 12.43
C ALA A 481 38.65 -5.05 12.79
N ARG A 482 39.40 -6.08 12.37
CA ARG A 482 40.85 -6.18 12.58
C ARG A 482 41.61 -5.01 11.95
N ALA A 483 41.28 -4.65 10.71
CA ALA A 483 41.89 -3.52 10.02
C ALA A 483 41.59 -2.18 10.73
N ARG A 484 40.38 -1.99 11.25
CA ARG A 484 40.02 -0.80 12.04
C ARG A 484 40.82 -0.74 13.34
N CYS A 485 40.89 -1.84 14.10
CA CYS A 485 41.68 -1.90 15.33
C CYS A 485 43.16 -1.60 15.06
N ALA A 486 43.76 -2.21 14.03
CA ALA A 486 45.14 -1.97 13.65
C ALA A 486 45.41 -0.48 13.31
N ARG A 487 44.51 0.15 12.52
CA ARG A 487 44.61 1.58 12.18
C ARG A 487 44.55 2.47 13.43
N LEU A 488 43.61 2.19 14.34
CA LEU A 488 43.45 2.98 15.57
C LEU A 488 44.63 2.82 16.53
N VAL A 489 45.18 1.60 16.67
CA VAL A 489 46.41 1.34 17.44
C VAL A 489 47.59 2.13 16.85
N GLN A 490 47.77 2.09 15.53
CA GLN A 490 48.84 2.85 14.87
C GLN A 490 48.69 4.35 15.09
N ARG A 491 47.47 4.88 15.03
CA ARG A 491 47.19 6.30 15.27
C ARG A 491 47.53 6.72 16.70
N LEU A 492 47.11 5.93 17.70
CA LEU A 492 47.46 6.16 19.11
C LEU A 492 48.98 6.14 19.34
N GLY A 493 49.70 5.22 18.70
CA GLY A 493 51.16 5.15 18.80
C GLY A 493 51.87 6.37 18.19
N ARG A 494 51.34 6.93 17.09
CA ARG A 494 51.86 8.17 16.49
C ARG A 494 51.57 9.38 17.38
N ASP A 495 50.36 9.50 17.89
CA ASP A 495 49.97 10.63 18.75
C ASP A 495 50.76 10.62 20.07
N ALA A 496 51.04 9.44 20.64
CA ALA A 496 51.90 9.30 21.80
C ALA A 496 53.38 9.65 21.51
N GLY A 497 53.91 9.28 20.34
CA GLY A 497 55.25 9.66 19.91
C GLY A 497 55.40 11.17 19.67
N LEU A 498 54.39 11.81 19.07
CA LEU A 498 54.34 13.26 18.86
C LEU A 498 54.27 14.05 20.19
N LEU A 499 53.60 13.51 21.21
CA LEU A 499 53.57 14.09 22.56
C LEU A 499 54.91 13.89 23.32
N ALA A 500 55.61 12.79 23.08
CA ALA A 500 56.93 12.54 23.65
C ALA A 500 58.00 13.48 23.06
N ASP A 501 57.93 13.78 21.76
CA ASP A 501 58.82 14.75 21.09
C ASP A 501 58.51 16.22 21.44
N ALA A 502 57.40 16.50 22.15
CA ALA A 502 56.95 17.84 22.52
C ALA A 502 57.16 18.22 24.01
N SER A 503 58.01 17.48 24.76
CA SER A 503 58.39 17.81 26.14
C SER A 503 59.48 18.91 26.22
N PRO A 504 59.56 19.67 27.34
CA PRO A 504 59.95 21.08 27.35
C PRO A 504 61.45 21.26 27.53
N ASP A 505 62.20 21.43 26.43
CA ASP A 505 63.59 21.90 26.52
C ASP A 505 63.88 23.12 25.62
N SER A 506 62.84 23.75 25.09
CA SER A 506 62.93 25.10 24.52
C SER A 506 62.37 26.10 25.53
N ALA A 507 63.17 26.41 26.54
CA ALA A 507 62.99 27.62 27.35
C ALA A 507 63.08 28.85 26.41
N PRO A 508 62.07 29.72 26.34
CA PRO A 508 62.29 31.05 25.83
C PRO A 508 63.12 31.82 26.87
N ASP A 509 64.19 32.46 26.41
CA ASP A 509 64.95 33.45 27.18
C ASP A 509 63.98 34.37 27.93
N ARG A 510 64.19 34.49 29.25
CA ARG A 510 63.50 35.50 30.07
C ARG A 510 64.03 36.88 29.68
N PRO A 511 63.19 37.84 29.28
CA PRO A 511 63.57 39.24 29.34
C PRO A 511 63.48 39.74 30.79
N GLU A 512 64.53 40.41 31.24
CA GLU A 512 64.61 41.10 32.52
C GLU A 512 63.54 42.19 32.66
N GLY A 513 62.96 42.32 33.87
CA GLY A 513 62.42 43.60 34.37
C GLY A 513 60.92 43.66 34.71
N TRP A 514 60.56 43.37 35.97
CA TRP A 514 59.64 44.17 36.81
C TRP A 514 59.70 43.68 38.29
N PRO A 515 59.51 44.54 39.31
CA PRO A 515 59.90 44.30 40.71
C PRO A 515 58.79 43.62 41.55
N PRO A 516 59.09 43.20 42.80
CA PRO A 516 58.17 42.43 43.60
C PRO A 516 57.19 43.34 44.36
N THR A 517 55.94 42.90 44.49
CA THR A 517 55.00 43.40 45.49
C THR A 517 54.68 42.27 46.47
N GLY A 518 54.89 42.54 47.75
CA GLY A 518 54.33 41.77 48.86
C GLY A 518 52.88 42.12 49.13
#